data_AF-A0A9P3H878-F1
#
_entry.id   AF-A0A9P3H878-F1
#
_cell.length_a   1.000
_cell.length_b   1.000
_cell.length_c   1.000
_cell.angle_alpha   90.00
_cell.angle_beta   90.00
_cell.angle_gamma   90.00
#
_symmetry.space_group_name_H-M   'P 1'
#
loop_
_entity.id
_entity.type
_entity.pdbx_description
1 polymer ?
#
loop_
_entity_poly.entity_id
_entity_poly.type
_entity_poly.pdbx_seq_one_letter_code
_entity_poly.pdbx_strand_id
1 'polypeptide(L)'
;MGKKEGGGGGSLFAAYMAAMPEPTNQEAQDTYIPDSMKASTLLEQIGAERSWSSRDIEKDVDILERNRIYTVKELRVLSPESWKEIELLPLVKDLLRQAVNPPVDYAKMKSDKKKMKKEKKERKKQEMSRKMEKLSVKDDKKEKKDKEAVEGEVQTEQTTTTEDGLVMIHKDKKDKSKKKDKERKVDGEDEEACSSTSSSSSSSSSSSSDTDSEEISTPTIPAAQLPFMKTPGNSALLPGPGRIQPMGNRIRVTAGNGQTYEVDRYCPHKHVDLATKGVVVGNTLFCNKHNWAFALDNKGYCSKHSATINACKVDW
;
A
#
# COMPACT_ATOMS: atom_id res chain seq x y z
N MET A 1 -79.39 -1.12 1.87
CA MET A 1 -78.39 -0.82 0.84
C MET A 1 -77.09 -1.48 1.25
N GLY A 2 -76.78 -2.65 0.68
CA GLY A 2 -75.63 -3.46 1.05
C GLY A 2 -74.40 -3.16 0.18
N LYS A 3 -73.27 -2.89 0.81
CA LYS A 3 -71.95 -2.93 0.17
C LYS A 3 -71.35 -4.30 0.44
N LYS A 4 -71.31 -5.14 -0.60
CA LYS A 4 -70.54 -6.39 -0.62
C LYS A 4 -69.06 -6.03 -0.72
N GLU A 5 -68.29 -6.36 0.30
CA GLU A 5 -66.83 -6.39 0.23
C GLU A 5 -66.42 -7.59 -0.64
N GLY A 6 -65.88 -7.29 -1.82
CA GLY A 6 -65.39 -8.29 -2.75
C GLY A 6 -64.06 -8.84 -2.29
N GLY A 7 -64.03 -10.14 -2.01
CA GLY A 7 -62.83 -10.91 -1.74
C GLY A 7 -61.87 -10.85 -2.92
N GLY A 8 -60.74 -10.18 -2.71
CA GLY A 8 -59.57 -10.33 -3.56
C GLY A 8 -58.91 -11.67 -3.24
N GLY A 9 -59.20 -12.69 -4.05
CA GLY A 9 -58.47 -13.95 -4.04
C GLY A 9 -57.03 -13.69 -4.47
N GLY A 10 -56.17 -13.35 -3.50
CA GLY A 10 -54.73 -13.29 -3.70
C GLY A 10 -54.26 -14.65 -4.20
N SER A 11 -53.75 -14.67 -5.42
CA SER A 11 -53.19 -15.87 -6.04
C SER A 11 -52.18 -16.52 -5.10
N LEU A 12 -52.29 -17.83 -4.91
CA LEU A 12 -51.37 -18.65 -4.11
C LEU A 12 -49.90 -18.45 -4.56
N PHE A 13 -49.72 -18.10 -5.84
CA PHE A 13 -48.42 -17.74 -6.41
C PHE A 13 -47.87 -16.41 -5.87
N ALA A 14 -48.73 -15.42 -5.57
CA ALA A 14 -48.30 -14.15 -4.96
C ALA A 14 -47.86 -14.36 -3.50
N ALA A 15 -48.53 -15.25 -2.77
CA ALA A 15 -48.09 -15.65 -1.42
C ALA A 15 -46.74 -16.40 -1.48
N TYR A 16 -46.51 -17.22 -2.51
CA TYR A 16 -45.23 -17.91 -2.72
C TYR A 16 -44.09 -16.94 -3.06
N MET A 17 -44.31 -15.98 -3.97
CA MET A 17 -43.28 -14.96 -4.27
C MET A 17 -43.01 -14.02 -3.10
N ALA A 18 -44.01 -13.73 -2.25
CA ALA A 18 -43.82 -12.95 -1.04
C ALA A 18 -43.16 -13.74 0.12
N ALA A 19 -43.22 -15.09 0.08
CA ALA A 19 -42.58 -15.96 1.05
C ALA A 19 -41.14 -16.35 0.67
N MET A 20 -40.69 -16.03 -0.54
CA MET A 20 -39.27 -16.05 -0.85
C MET A 20 -38.60 -15.02 0.06
N PRO A 21 -37.59 -15.40 0.85
CA PRO A 21 -36.86 -14.43 1.64
C PRO A 21 -36.37 -13.37 0.67
N GLU A 22 -36.87 -12.14 0.83
CA GLU A 22 -36.32 -11.00 0.10
C GLU A 22 -34.81 -11.09 0.24
N PRO A 23 -34.03 -10.90 -0.83
CA PRO A 23 -32.60 -10.77 -0.69
C PRO A 23 -32.41 -9.57 0.22
N THR A 24 -32.30 -9.82 1.52
CA THR A 24 -31.95 -8.84 2.51
C THR A 24 -30.79 -8.12 1.89
N ASN A 25 -30.93 -6.81 1.80
CA ASN A 25 -29.92 -5.86 1.34
C ASN A 25 -28.73 -5.96 2.30
N GLN A 26 -28.10 -7.14 2.28
CA GLN A 26 -26.83 -7.47 2.88
C GLN A 26 -25.91 -6.60 2.07
N GLU A 27 -25.66 -5.41 2.61
CA GLU A 27 -24.49 -4.59 2.32
C GLU A 27 -23.46 -5.51 1.74
N ALA A 28 -23.22 -5.46 0.42
CA ALA A 28 -22.47 -6.44 -0.34
C ALA A 28 -21.30 -6.93 0.51
N GLN A 29 -21.53 -8.03 1.23
CA GLN A 29 -20.58 -8.47 2.23
C GLN A 29 -19.51 -9.02 1.35
N ASP A 30 -18.44 -8.24 1.14
CA ASP A 30 -17.27 -8.56 0.33
C ASP A 30 -17.06 -10.06 0.45
N THR A 31 -17.61 -10.83 -0.50
CA THR A 31 -17.75 -12.27 -0.30
C THR A 31 -16.40 -12.80 -0.71
N TYR A 32 -15.47 -12.71 0.24
CA TYR A 32 -14.09 -13.06 0.02
C TYR A 32 -14.07 -14.47 -0.53
N ILE A 33 -13.57 -14.59 -1.75
CA ILE A 33 -13.38 -15.89 -2.39
C ILE A 33 -12.52 -16.73 -1.42
N PRO A 34 -13.00 -17.90 -0.98
CA PRO A 34 -12.31 -18.68 0.02
C PRO A 34 -10.97 -19.16 -0.53
N ASP A 35 -9.93 -19.12 0.30
CA ASP A 35 -8.55 -19.52 -0.06
C ASP A 35 -8.46 -20.98 -0.51
N SER A 36 -9.38 -21.83 -0.03
CA SER A 36 -9.48 -23.25 -0.36
C SER A 36 -10.13 -23.54 -1.72
N MET A 37 -10.68 -22.52 -2.40
CA MET A 37 -11.28 -22.70 -3.71
C MET A 37 -10.21 -23.05 -4.75
N LYS A 38 -10.52 -23.97 -5.65
CA LYS A 38 -9.61 -24.35 -6.75
C LYS A 38 -9.47 -23.20 -7.74
N ALA A 39 -8.25 -23.01 -8.23
CA ALA A 39 -7.95 -22.00 -9.26
C ALA A 39 -8.69 -22.30 -10.58
N SER A 40 -8.84 -23.58 -10.93
CA SER A 40 -9.60 -24.01 -12.11
C SER A 40 -11.08 -23.63 -12.02
N THR A 41 -11.73 -23.89 -10.89
CA THR A 41 -13.13 -23.51 -10.66
C THR A 41 -13.34 -21.99 -10.73
N LEU A 42 -12.39 -21.21 -10.20
CA LEU A 42 -12.44 -19.75 -10.33
C LEU A 42 -12.35 -19.32 -11.79
N LEU A 43 -11.44 -19.92 -12.54
CA LEU A 43 -11.22 -19.60 -13.95
C LEU A 43 -12.41 -20.00 -14.83
N GLU A 44 -13.00 -21.17 -14.58
CA GLU A 44 -14.25 -21.63 -15.22
C GLU A 44 -15.39 -20.64 -14.97
N GLN A 45 -15.54 -20.16 -13.74
CA GLN A 45 -16.56 -19.17 -13.40
C GLN A 45 -16.36 -17.86 -14.18
N ILE A 46 -15.14 -17.31 -14.19
CA ILE A 46 -14.80 -16.10 -14.95
C ILE A 46 -15.03 -16.30 -16.45
N GLY A 47 -14.61 -17.47 -16.97
CA GLY A 47 -14.79 -17.83 -18.37
C GLY A 47 -16.27 -17.92 -18.75
N ALA A 48 -17.11 -18.53 -17.91
CA ALA A 48 -18.55 -18.60 -18.10
C ALA A 48 -19.19 -17.20 -18.10
N GLU A 49 -18.80 -16.32 -17.17
CA GLU A 49 -19.28 -14.93 -17.10
C GLU A 49 -18.89 -14.08 -18.33
N ARG A 50 -17.74 -14.39 -18.95
CA ARG A 50 -17.19 -13.68 -20.11
C ARG A 50 -17.40 -14.40 -21.44
N SER A 51 -18.17 -15.49 -21.46
CA SER A 51 -18.45 -16.30 -22.64
C SER A 51 -17.19 -16.83 -23.34
N TRP A 52 -16.19 -17.28 -22.58
CA TRP A 52 -15.01 -17.96 -23.12
C TRP A 52 -15.35 -19.37 -23.60
N SER A 53 -14.64 -19.84 -24.63
CA SER A 53 -14.81 -21.21 -25.10
C SER A 53 -14.23 -22.20 -24.08
N SER A 54 -14.86 -23.37 -23.94
CA SER A 54 -14.35 -24.41 -23.03
C SER A 54 -12.91 -24.82 -23.36
N ARG A 55 -12.53 -24.79 -24.65
CA ARG A 55 -11.17 -25.09 -25.10
C ARG A 55 -10.14 -24.07 -24.60
N ASP A 56 -10.50 -22.80 -24.51
CA ASP A 56 -9.59 -21.77 -24.01
C ASP A 56 -9.45 -21.86 -22.49
N ILE A 57 -10.56 -22.13 -21.80
CA ILE A 57 -10.55 -22.38 -20.35
C ILE A 57 -9.66 -23.58 -20.03
N GLU A 58 -9.80 -24.71 -20.73
CA GLU A 58 -8.97 -25.91 -20.54
C GLU A 58 -7.47 -25.62 -20.77
N LYS A 59 -7.12 -24.90 -21.84
CA LYS A 59 -5.72 -24.49 -22.09
C LYS A 59 -5.15 -23.64 -20.96
N ASP A 60 -5.92 -22.69 -20.45
CA ASP A 60 -5.49 -21.82 -19.35
C ASP A 60 -5.42 -22.59 -18.02
N VAL A 61 -6.31 -23.57 -17.79
CA VAL A 61 -6.24 -24.50 -16.65
C VAL A 61 -4.95 -25.34 -16.73
N ASP A 62 -4.61 -25.89 -17.90
CA ASP A 62 -3.37 -26.65 -18.09
C ASP A 62 -2.12 -25.82 -17.79
N ILE A 63 -2.15 -24.52 -18.12
CA ILE A 63 -1.04 -23.59 -17.81
C ILE A 63 -0.92 -23.42 -16.28
N LEU A 64 -2.04 -23.28 -15.57
CA LEU A 64 -2.04 -23.19 -14.10
C LEU A 64 -1.53 -24.48 -13.45
N GLU A 65 -1.94 -25.64 -13.96
CA GLU A 65 -1.49 -26.94 -13.45
C GLU A 65 0.00 -27.18 -13.70
N ARG A 66 0.52 -26.81 -14.88
CA ARG A 66 1.96 -26.87 -15.20
C ARG A 66 2.80 -26.03 -14.25
N ASN A 67 2.27 -24.89 -13.80
CA ASN A 67 2.90 -24.00 -12.83
C ASN A 67 2.61 -24.37 -11.37
N ARG A 68 1.91 -25.48 -11.11
CA ARG A 68 1.52 -25.97 -9.77
C ARG A 68 0.68 -24.96 -8.98
N ILE A 69 -0.22 -24.24 -9.65
CA ILE A 69 -1.14 -23.28 -9.03
C ILE A 69 -2.53 -23.93 -9.00
N TYR A 70 -2.86 -24.57 -7.89
CA TYR A 70 -4.10 -25.33 -7.71
C TYR A 70 -5.17 -24.56 -6.96
N THR A 71 -4.80 -23.60 -6.11
CA THR A 71 -5.71 -22.91 -5.18
C THR A 71 -5.68 -21.40 -5.32
N VAL A 72 -6.78 -20.74 -4.93
CA VAL A 72 -6.88 -19.27 -4.88
C VAL A 72 -5.84 -18.67 -3.92
N LYS A 73 -5.51 -19.38 -2.85
CA LYS A 73 -4.43 -18.98 -1.93
C LYS A 73 -3.09 -18.80 -2.65
N GLU A 74 -2.72 -19.73 -3.53
CA GLU A 74 -1.47 -19.64 -4.27
C GLU A 74 -1.47 -18.44 -5.20
N LEU A 75 -2.58 -18.18 -5.91
CA LEU A 75 -2.76 -16.99 -6.73
C LEU A 75 -2.58 -15.68 -5.94
N ARG A 76 -3.04 -15.61 -4.68
CA ARG A 76 -2.86 -14.44 -3.80
C ARG A 76 -1.39 -14.19 -3.44
N VAL A 77 -0.63 -15.25 -3.26
CA VAL A 77 0.76 -15.19 -2.78
C VAL A 77 1.75 -14.97 -3.93
N LEU A 78 1.33 -15.15 -5.18
CA LEU A 78 2.19 -14.97 -6.36
C LEU A 78 2.78 -13.55 -6.42
N SER A 79 4.10 -13.51 -6.60
CA SER A 79 4.83 -12.27 -6.79
C SER A 79 4.49 -11.63 -8.15
N PRO A 80 4.63 -10.30 -8.30
CA PRO A 80 4.42 -9.64 -9.59
C PRO A 80 5.32 -10.15 -10.72
N GLU A 81 6.49 -10.71 -10.40
CA GLU A 81 7.42 -11.32 -11.35
C GLU A 81 6.93 -12.70 -11.80
N SER A 82 6.46 -13.53 -10.86
CA SER A 82 5.88 -14.85 -11.16
C SER A 82 4.66 -14.74 -12.07
N TRP A 83 3.83 -13.70 -11.88
CA TRP A 83 2.73 -13.42 -12.80
C TRP A 83 3.16 -13.07 -14.23
N LYS A 84 4.38 -12.55 -14.44
CA LYS A 84 4.91 -12.30 -15.79
C LYS A 84 5.38 -13.59 -16.43
N GLU A 85 5.97 -14.48 -15.65
CA GLU A 85 6.53 -15.77 -16.09
C GLU A 85 5.46 -16.77 -16.54
N ILE A 86 4.29 -16.80 -15.87
CA ILE A 86 3.18 -17.68 -16.26
C ILE A 86 2.67 -17.28 -17.66
N GLU A 87 2.60 -18.22 -18.60
CA GLU A 87 2.23 -17.99 -20.01
C GLU A 87 0.72 -17.77 -20.26
N LEU A 88 -0.01 -17.20 -19.30
CA LEU A 88 -1.42 -16.84 -19.48
C LEU A 88 -1.58 -15.57 -20.33
N LEU A 89 -2.72 -15.46 -21.02
CA LEU A 89 -3.08 -14.23 -21.72
C LEU A 89 -3.15 -13.04 -20.72
N PRO A 90 -2.65 -11.84 -21.08
CA PRO A 90 -2.66 -10.68 -20.18
C PRO A 90 -4.05 -10.35 -19.60
N LEU A 91 -5.10 -10.47 -20.41
CA LEU A 91 -6.48 -10.24 -19.98
C LEU A 91 -6.92 -11.23 -18.88
N VAL A 92 -6.56 -12.51 -19.03
CA VAL A 92 -6.87 -13.56 -18.05
C VAL A 92 -6.15 -13.29 -16.73
N LYS A 93 -4.88 -12.88 -16.80
CA LYS A 93 -4.09 -12.48 -15.62
C LYS A 93 -4.74 -11.32 -14.86
N ASP A 94 -5.22 -10.31 -15.58
CA ASP A 94 -5.87 -9.15 -14.97
C ASP A 94 -7.20 -9.51 -14.32
N LEU A 95 -8.01 -10.35 -14.96
CA LEU A 95 -9.27 -10.82 -14.40
C LEU A 95 -9.06 -11.71 -13.17
N LEU A 96 -8.11 -12.63 -13.22
CA LEU A 96 -7.73 -13.43 -12.05
C LEU A 96 -7.24 -12.53 -10.91
N ARG A 97 -6.42 -11.51 -11.20
CA ARG A 97 -5.98 -10.55 -10.18
C ARG A 97 -7.14 -9.79 -9.56
N GLN A 98 -8.10 -9.34 -10.36
CA GLN A 98 -9.29 -8.62 -9.87
C GLN A 98 -10.18 -9.51 -9.00
N ALA A 99 -10.38 -10.77 -9.40
CA ALA A 99 -11.17 -11.72 -8.64
C ALA A 99 -10.49 -12.12 -7.32
N VAL A 100 -9.18 -12.35 -7.37
CA VAL A 100 -8.41 -12.86 -6.24
C VAL A 100 -8.09 -11.76 -5.22
N ASN A 101 -7.77 -10.56 -5.71
CA ASN A 101 -7.53 -9.36 -4.92
C ASN A 101 -8.61 -8.33 -5.30
N PRO A 102 -9.78 -8.36 -4.64
CA PRO A 102 -10.77 -7.32 -4.86
C PRO A 102 -10.08 -5.97 -4.66
N PRO A 103 -10.40 -4.96 -5.50
CA PRO A 103 -9.75 -3.67 -5.43
C PRO A 103 -9.87 -3.18 -3.99
N VAL A 104 -8.72 -3.10 -3.31
CA VAL A 104 -8.67 -2.53 -1.97
C VAL A 104 -9.23 -1.14 -2.14
N ASP A 105 -10.37 -0.86 -1.51
CA ASP A 105 -10.97 0.46 -1.57
C ASP A 105 -10.04 1.43 -0.82
N TYR A 106 -9.10 1.99 -1.56
CA TYR A 106 -8.13 2.95 -1.04
C TYR A 106 -8.83 4.19 -0.50
N ALA A 107 -10.04 4.51 -0.97
CA ALA A 107 -10.84 5.59 -0.40
C ALA A 107 -11.34 5.21 1.00
N LYS A 108 -11.88 4.00 1.17
CA LYS A 108 -12.26 3.46 2.49
C LYS A 108 -11.05 3.41 3.42
N MET A 109 -9.93 2.85 2.98
CA MET A 109 -8.69 2.76 3.78
C MET A 109 -8.14 4.14 4.17
N LYS A 110 -8.19 5.13 3.26
CA LYS A 110 -7.81 6.53 3.55
C LYS A 110 -8.78 7.18 4.54
N SER A 111 -10.07 6.90 4.41
CA SER A 111 -11.11 7.41 5.33
C SER A 111 -10.93 6.83 6.74
N ASP A 112 -10.63 5.54 6.85
CA ASP A 112 -10.40 4.85 8.12
C ASP A 112 -9.11 5.32 8.78
N LYS A 113 -8.04 5.52 8.00
CA LYS A 113 -6.81 6.15 8.49
C LYS A 113 -7.05 7.57 9.01
N LYS A 114 -7.93 8.35 8.36
CA LYS A 114 -8.32 9.70 8.81
C LYS A 114 -9.16 9.63 10.10
N LYS A 115 -10.13 8.71 10.19
CA LYS A 115 -10.94 8.45 11.39
C LYS A 115 -10.06 8.03 12.58
N MET A 116 -9.17 7.05 12.39
CA MET A 116 -8.24 6.58 13.42
C MET A 116 -7.30 7.70 13.90
N LYS A 117 -6.83 8.57 13.00
CA LYS A 117 -6.01 9.74 13.37
C LYS A 117 -6.82 10.78 14.16
N LYS A 118 -8.08 11.01 13.80
CA LYS A 118 -9.01 11.90 14.52
C LYS A 118 -9.29 11.37 15.93
N GLU A 119 -9.64 10.10 16.05
CA GLU A 119 -9.91 9.42 17.32
C GLU A 119 -8.68 9.43 18.24
N LYS A 120 -7.48 9.15 17.71
CA LYS A 120 -6.23 9.23 18.47
C LYS A 120 -5.93 10.64 19.00
N LYS A 121 -6.29 11.69 18.24
CA LYS A 121 -6.14 13.09 18.66
C LYS A 121 -7.14 13.43 19.77
N GLU A 122 -8.38 12.97 19.65
CA GLU A 122 -9.44 13.18 20.63
C GLU A 122 -9.15 12.47 21.96
N ARG A 123 -8.70 11.21 21.90
CA ARG A 123 -8.25 10.45 23.07
C ARG A 123 -7.11 11.15 23.82
N LYS A 124 -6.13 11.71 23.10
CA LYS A 124 -5.04 12.50 23.70
C LYS A 124 -5.54 13.79 24.35
N LYS A 125 -6.53 14.46 23.76
CA LYS A 125 -7.16 15.67 24.31
C LYS A 125 -7.90 15.35 25.61
N GLN A 126 -8.71 14.29 25.63
CA GLN A 126 -9.41 13.82 26.83
C GLN A 126 -8.46 13.39 27.94
N GLU A 127 -7.35 12.72 27.59
CA GLU A 127 -6.34 12.35 28.60
C GLU A 127 -5.67 13.58 29.22
N MET A 128 -5.40 14.61 28.42
CA MET A 128 -4.82 15.86 28.91
C MET A 128 -5.80 16.65 29.79
N SER A 129 -7.09 16.72 29.42
CA SER A 129 -8.10 17.39 30.24
C SER A 129 -8.28 16.69 31.59
N ARG A 130 -8.36 15.36 31.60
CA ARG A 130 -8.41 14.58 32.85
C ARG A 130 -7.17 14.77 33.73
N LYS A 131 -5.99 14.99 33.14
CA LYS A 131 -4.77 15.30 33.90
C LYS A 131 -4.82 16.69 34.52
N MET A 132 -5.33 17.69 33.81
CA MET A 132 -5.50 19.05 34.33
C MET A 132 -6.51 19.10 35.48
N GLU A 133 -7.65 18.42 35.33
CA GLU A 133 -8.69 18.31 36.37
C GLU A 133 -8.16 17.62 37.65
N LYS A 134 -7.33 16.58 37.50
CA LYS A 134 -6.68 15.94 38.65
C LYS A 134 -5.63 16.82 39.35
N LEU A 135 -5.08 17.83 38.67
CA LEU A 135 -4.13 18.76 39.28
C LEU A 135 -4.86 19.84 40.06
N SER A 136 -5.94 20.42 39.52
CA SER A 136 -6.72 21.43 40.23
C SER A 136 -7.31 20.90 41.55
N VAL A 137 -7.85 19.67 41.56
CA VAL A 137 -8.39 19.05 42.78
C VAL A 137 -7.31 18.81 43.86
N LYS A 138 -6.03 18.65 43.47
CA LYS A 138 -4.93 18.50 44.43
C LYS A 138 -4.55 19.82 45.09
N ASP A 139 -4.63 20.92 44.35
CA ASP A 139 -4.33 22.25 44.88
C ASP A 139 -5.40 22.66 45.90
N ASP A 140 -6.68 22.42 45.62
CA ASP A 140 -7.78 22.68 46.57
C ASP A 140 -7.68 21.86 47.86
N LYS A 141 -7.26 20.59 47.76
CA LYS A 141 -7.10 19.71 48.93
C LYS A 141 -5.90 20.11 49.79
N LYS A 142 -4.86 20.71 49.20
CA LYS A 142 -3.70 21.24 49.94
C LYS A 142 -4.10 22.48 50.75
N GLU A 143 -4.83 23.41 50.14
CA GLU A 143 -5.31 24.61 50.85
C GLU A 143 -6.26 24.29 52.01
N LYS A 144 -7.14 23.27 51.89
CA LYS A 144 -7.98 22.84 53.01
C LYS A 144 -7.18 22.21 54.16
N LYS A 145 -6.14 21.43 53.85
CA LYS A 145 -5.31 20.79 54.89
C LYS A 145 -4.47 21.82 55.66
N ASP A 146 -4.00 22.86 54.99
CA ASP A 146 -3.22 23.93 55.64
C ASP A 146 -4.12 24.83 56.53
N LYS A 147 -5.43 24.89 56.29
CA LYS A 147 -6.39 25.60 57.15
C LYS A 147 -6.81 24.80 58.40
N GLU A 148 -6.92 23.47 58.31
CA GLU A 148 -7.23 22.62 59.48
C GLU A 148 -6.05 22.49 60.46
N ALA A 149 -4.82 22.71 60.01
CA ALA A 149 -3.63 22.63 60.88
C ALA A 149 -3.38 23.88 61.74
N VAL A 150 -4.14 24.97 61.55
CA VAL A 150 -3.95 26.24 62.29
C VAL A 150 -4.89 26.38 63.50
N GLU A 151 -5.88 25.50 63.69
CA GLU A 151 -6.83 25.57 64.83
C GLU A 151 -6.67 24.45 65.87
N GLY A 152 -5.58 23.68 65.87
CA GLY A 152 -5.41 22.51 66.74
C GLY A 152 -4.07 22.41 67.44
N GLU A 153 -3.70 23.38 68.28
CA GLU A 153 -2.56 23.27 69.20
C GLU A 153 -2.95 23.66 70.63
N VAL A 154 -3.57 22.73 71.36
CA VAL A 154 -3.55 22.67 72.84
C VAL A 154 -3.53 21.18 73.28
N GLN A 155 -2.39 20.78 73.88
CA GLN A 155 -2.15 19.61 74.76
C GLN A 155 -2.29 18.21 74.10
N THR A 156 -1.46 17.19 74.34
CA THR A 156 -0.69 16.82 75.54
C THR A 156 0.44 15.86 75.15
N GLU A 157 1.59 15.98 75.81
CA GLU A 157 2.72 15.07 75.76
C GLU A 157 2.36 13.70 76.36
N GLN A 158 2.67 12.57 75.70
CA GLN A 158 3.18 11.36 76.36
C GLN A 158 4.08 10.57 75.39
N THR A 159 5.31 10.37 75.86
CA THR A 159 6.37 9.51 75.35
C THR A 159 6.06 8.03 75.57
N THR A 160 6.28 7.17 74.56
CA THR A 160 6.93 5.87 74.77
C THR A 160 7.68 5.40 73.52
N THR A 161 8.88 4.92 73.80
CA THR A 161 9.89 4.23 72.99
C THR A 161 9.39 2.90 72.43
N THR A 162 9.84 2.53 71.23
CA THR A 162 10.60 1.29 70.97
C THR A 162 11.09 1.24 69.52
N GLU A 163 12.30 0.70 69.37
CA GLU A 163 12.94 0.11 68.19
C GLU A 163 11.98 -0.53 67.17
N ASP A 164 12.26 -0.67 65.87
CA ASP A 164 13.47 -1.16 65.22
C ASP A 164 13.39 -0.86 63.69
N GLY A 165 14.49 -1.04 62.98
CA GLY A 165 14.79 -0.46 61.66
C GLY A 165 13.93 -0.85 60.45
N LEU A 166 13.97 -0.01 59.40
CA LEU A 166 14.20 -0.48 58.03
C LEU A 166 14.56 0.67 57.07
N VAL A 167 15.59 0.40 56.28
CA VAL A 167 16.23 1.18 55.21
C VAL A 167 15.25 1.72 54.17
N MET A 168 15.39 2.98 53.73
CA MET A 168 15.08 3.37 52.35
C MET A 168 16.06 4.42 51.79
N ILE A 169 16.66 4.03 50.68
CA ILE A 169 17.69 4.70 49.90
C ILE A 169 17.10 5.91 49.17
N HIS A 170 17.68 7.09 49.39
CA HIS A 170 17.40 8.30 48.64
C HIS A 170 17.73 8.09 47.15
N LYS A 171 16.75 8.33 46.27
CA LYS A 171 16.93 8.30 44.81
C LYS A 171 16.80 9.71 44.26
N ASP A 172 17.93 10.25 43.83
CA ASP A 172 18.09 11.58 43.26
C ASP A 172 17.13 11.85 42.09
N LYS A 173 16.39 12.95 42.21
CA LYS A 173 15.59 13.50 41.12
C LYS A 173 16.51 14.29 40.18
N LYS A 174 16.83 13.65 39.07
CA LYS A 174 17.48 14.26 37.90
C LYS A 174 16.56 15.27 37.23
N ASP A 175 16.94 16.54 37.32
CA ASP A 175 16.38 17.65 36.54
C ASP A 175 16.39 17.34 35.04
N LYS A 176 15.23 17.52 34.41
CA LYS A 176 15.07 17.38 32.95
C LYS A 176 14.38 18.64 32.43
N SER A 177 15.18 19.68 32.26
CA SER A 177 14.87 20.90 31.52
C SER A 177 14.45 20.56 30.08
N LYS A 178 13.17 20.77 29.77
CA LYS A 178 12.59 20.59 28.44
C LYS A 178 12.55 21.94 27.74
N LYS A 179 13.53 22.16 26.87
CA LYS A 179 13.57 23.23 25.86
C LYS A 179 12.41 23.02 24.89
N LYS A 180 11.52 24.02 24.78
CA LYS A 180 10.33 24.02 23.92
C LYS A 180 10.64 24.91 22.72
N ASP A 181 11.18 24.31 21.67
CA ASP A 181 11.35 24.99 20.39
C ASP A 181 10.00 25.08 19.66
N LYS A 182 9.71 26.31 19.23
CA LYS A 182 8.46 26.82 18.66
C LYS A 182 8.63 26.84 17.14
N GLU A 183 8.19 25.79 16.45
CA GLU A 183 8.15 25.79 14.99
C GLU A 183 6.91 26.54 14.48
N ARG A 184 7.18 27.51 13.59
CA ARG A 184 6.21 28.34 12.88
C ARG A 184 5.55 27.51 11.78
N LYS A 185 4.22 27.58 11.72
CA LYS A 185 3.37 27.04 10.66
C LYS A 185 3.22 28.13 9.60
N VAL A 186 3.73 27.87 8.40
CA VAL A 186 3.49 28.68 7.19
C VAL A 186 2.39 27.95 6.43
N ASP A 187 1.21 28.55 6.37
CA ASP A 187 0.10 28.13 5.52
C ASP A 187 0.28 28.86 4.18
N GLY A 188 0.41 28.09 3.10
CA GLY A 188 0.42 28.57 1.72
C GLY A 188 -0.88 28.12 1.05
N GLU A 189 -1.61 29.09 0.52
CA GLU A 189 -2.84 28.94 -0.25
C GLU A 189 -2.47 29.12 -1.72
N ASP A 190 -2.65 28.09 -2.54
CA ASP A 190 -2.67 28.20 -4.00
C ASP A 190 -3.83 27.34 -4.51
N GLU A 191 -4.92 28.04 -4.83
CA GLU A 191 -6.11 27.57 -5.52
C GLU A 191 -5.86 27.68 -7.03
N GLU A 192 -5.73 26.56 -7.73
CA GLU A 192 -5.83 26.53 -9.20
C GLU A 192 -6.72 25.36 -9.62
N ALA A 193 -7.93 25.71 -10.06
CA ALA A 193 -8.93 24.81 -10.59
C ALA A 193 -8.80 24.76 -12.12
N CYS A 194 -8.34 23.64 -12.67
CA CYS A 194 -8.45 23.35 -14.09
C CYS A 194 -9.50 22.25 -14.33
N SER A 195 -10.73 22.68 -14.61
CA SER A 195 -11.81 21.87 -15.15
C SER A 195 -11.49 21.48 -16.60
N SER A 196 -11.29 20.17 -16.84
CA SER A 196 -11.20 19.61 -18.19
C SER A 196 -12.39 18.70 -18.44
N THR A 197 -13.17 19.12 -19.43
CA THR A 197 -14.24 18.42 -20.12
C THR A 197 -13.76 17.10 -20.75
N SER A 198 -14.58 16.06 -20.71
CA SER A 198 -14.50 15.00 -21.71
C SER A 198 -15.89 14.43 -22.00
N SER A 199 -16.32 14.75 -23.22
CA SER A 199 -17.52 14.29 -23.90
C SER A 199 -17.46 12.80 -24.23
N SER A 200 -18.65 12.24 -24.34
CA SER A 200 -19.03 10.91 -24.79
C SER A 200 -18.61 10.58 -26.24
N SER A 201 -18.45 9.28 -26.53
CA SER A 201 -18.75 8.67 -27.84
C SER A 201 -18.85 7.15 -27.71
N SER A 202 -19.98 6.63 -28.17
CA SER A 202 -20.32 5.23 -28.43
C SER A 202 -19.93 4.82 -29.85
N SER A 203 -19.58 3.55 -30.10
CA SER A 203 -20.04 2.78 -31.27
C SER A 203 -19.58 1.32 -31.25
N SER A 204 -20.50 0.48 -31.66
CA SER A 204 -20.48 -0.96 -31.92
C SER A 204 -19.98 -1.30 -33.33
N SER A 205 -19.38 -2.48 -33.54
CA SER A 205 -19.65 -3.35 -34.70
C SER A 205 -18.92 -4.70 -34.64
N SER A 206 -19.62 -5.70 -35.17
CA SER A 206 -19.32 -7.13 -35.33
C SER A 206 -18.43 -7.41 -36.55
N SER A 207 -17.69 -8.52 -36.57
CA SER A 207 -17.45 -9.30 -37.81
C SER A 207 -16.80 -10.66 -37.53
N SER A 208 -17.42 -11.68 -38.10
CA SER A 208 -17.04 -13.09 -38.19
C SER A 208 -16.01 -13.31 -39.30
N SER A 209 -15.11 -14.28 -39.14
CA SER A 209 -14.40 -14.92 -40.26
C SER A 209 -13.88 -16.30 -39.84
N ASP A 210 -14.45 -17.33 -40.46
CA ASP A 210 -13.97 -18.71 -40.49
C ASP A 210 -12.61 -18.79 -41.21
N THR A 211 -11.68 -19.59 -40.70
CA THR A 211 -10.55 -20.06 -41.52
C THR A 211 -10.13 -21.46 -41.09
N ASP A 212 -10.19 -22.33 -42.09
CA ASP A 212 -9.94 -23.77 -42.09
C ASP A 212 -8.45 -24.10 -41.92
N SER A 213 -8.21 -25.26 -41.32
CA SER A 213 -7.06 -26.17 -41.35
C SER A 213 -5.75 -25.72 -42.04
N GLU A 214 -4.60 -25.97 -41.38
CA GLU A 214 -3.50 -26.79 -41.92
C GLU A 214 -2.59 -27.29 -40.78
N GLU A 215 -2.30 -28.58 -40.80
CA GLU A 215 -1.38 -29.27 -39.89
C GLU A 215 0.07 -28.80 -40.13
N ILE A 216 0.66 -28.10 -39.16
CA ILE A 216 2.09 -27.81 -39.17
C ILE A 216 2.78 -28.73 -38.18
N SER A 217 3.55 -29.66 -38.76
CA SER A 217 4.45 -30.58 -38.10
C SER A 217 5.38 -29.87 -37.12
N THR A 218 5.44 -30.40 -35.90
CA THR A 218 6.33 -29.97 -34.82
C THR A 218 7.80 -30.29 -35.17
N PRO A 219 8.71 -29.30 -35.22
CA PRO A 219 10.13 -29.59 -35.13
C PRO A 219 10.47 -29.93 -33.68
N THR A 220 10.72 -31.21 -33.44
CA THR A 220 11.32 -31.74 -32.21
C THR A 220 12.74 -31.18 -32.09
N ILE A 221 12.93 -30.15 -31.26
CA ILE A 221 14.26 -29.66 -30.91
C ILE A 221 14.77 -30.49 -29.72
N PRO A 222 15.90 -31.22 -29.86
CA PRO A 222 16.43 -32.04 -28.78
C PRO A 222 16.91 -31.18 -27.61
N ALA A 223 16.43 -31.54 -26.43
CA ALA A 223 16.87 -31.03 -25.14
C ALA A 223 18.34 -31.45 -24.89
N ALA A 224 19.28 -30.63 -25.33
CA ALA A 224 20.68 -30.78 -24.97
C ALA A 224 21.29 -29.41 -24.63
N GLN A 225 21.53 -29.23 -23.33
CA GLN A 225 22.63 -28.44 -22.76
C GLN A 225 22.68 -26.94 -23.12
N LEU A 226 21.92 -26.12 -22.37
CA LEU A 226 22.33 -24.75 -22.12
C LEU A 226 23.28 -24.73 -20.91
N PRO A 227 24.55 -24.34 -21.06
CA PRO A 227 25.47 -24.23 -19.93
C PRO A 227 25.01 -23.08 -19.02
N PHE A 228 24.70 -23.47 -17.79
CA PHE A 228 24.47 -22.59 -16.66
C PHE A 228 25.74 -21.78 -16.34
N MET A 229 25.93 -20.65 -17.01
CA MET A 229 27.04 -19.73 -16.76
C MET A 229 26.73 -18.87 -15.53
N LYS A 230 27.00 -19.41 -14.34
CA LYS A 230 27.32 -18.59 -13.17
C LYS A 230 28.63 -17.86 -13.46
N THR A 231 28.56 -16.56 -13.77
CA THR A 231 29.74 -15.69 -13.80
C THR A 231 29.69 -14.71 -12.63
N PRO A 232 30.40 -15.00 -11.52
CA PRO A 232 30.86 -13.98 -10.60
C PRO A 232 32.26 -13.55 -11.06
N GLY A 233 32.39 -12.39 -11.70
CA GLY A 233 33.71 -11.83 -11.94
C GLY A 233 33.79 -10.85 -13.09
N ASN A 234 33.93 -9.56 -12.74
CA ASN A 234 34.75 -8.56 -13.44
C ASN A 234 34.83 -8.65 -14.98
N SER A 235 33.72 -8.40 -15.67
CA SER A 235 33.79 -7.98 -17.08
C SER A 235 34.14 -6.50 -17.15
N ALA A 236 35.43 -6.20 -17.04
CA ALA A 236 36.00 -5.08 -17.76
C ALA A 236 35.96 -5.46 -19.25
N LEU A 237 35.34 -4.64 -20.10
CA LEU A 237 35.87 -4.24 -21.41
C LEU A 237 34.85 -3.65 -22.39
N LEU A 238 33.56 -3.45 -22.05
CA LEU A 238 32.71 -2.50 -22.79
C LEU A 238 31.70 -1.82 -21.85
N PRO A 239 31.52 -0.48 -21.92
CA PRO A 239 30.53 0.24 -21.13
C PRO A 239 29.12 -0.09 -21.65
N GLY A 240 28.52 -1.15 -21.12
CA GLY A 240 27.11 -1.43 -21.33
C GLY A 240 26.24 -0.28 -20.81
N PRO A 241 25.10 0.01 -21.46
CA PRO A 241 24.17 1.04 -21.01
C PRO A 241 23.72 0.78 -19.57
N GLY A 242 23.65 1.84 -18.76
CA GLY A 242 23.21 1.78 -17.37
C GLY A 242 24.28 1.48 -16.33
N ARG A 243 25.57 1.53 -16.70
CA ARG A 243 26.67 1.38 -15.72
C ARG A 243 26.80 2.63 -14.84
N ILE A 244 26.90 2.40 -13.53
CA ILE A 244 27.21 3.43 -12.53
C ILE A 244 28.61 3.17 -11.97
N GLN A 245 29.49 4.17 -12.01
CA GLN A 245 30.87 4.09 -11.51
C GLN A 245 31.07 5.09 -10.35
N PRO A 246 31.42 4.63 -9.14
CA PRO A 246 31.67 5.53 -8.03
C PRO A 246 33.00 6.29 -8.19
N MET A 247 32.98 7.62 -8.04
CA MET A 247 34.14 8.51 -8.11
C MET A 247 34.19 9.43 -6.88
N GLY A 248 34.35 8.83 -5.70
CA GLY A 248 34.36 9.57 -4.44
C GLY A 248 32.98 10.14 -4.08
N ASN A 249 32.84 11.46 -4.10
CA ASN A 249 31.59 12.18 -3.77
C ASN A 249 30.63 12.31 -4.95
N ARG A 250 31.09 12.00 -6.16
CA ARG A 250 30.28 11.98 -7.39
C ARG A 250 30.30 10.58 -7.99
N ILE A 251 29.34 10.32 -8.86
CA ILE A 251 29.24 9.06 -9.60
C ILE A 251 29.14 9.38 -11.08
N ARG A 252 29.73 8.53 -11.92
CA ARG A 252 29.55 8.57 -13.37
C ARG A 252 28.48 7.59 -13.78
N VAL A 253 27.56 8.06 -14.60
CA VAL A 253 26.36 7.34 -15.03
C VAL A 253 26.32 7.36 -16.55
N THR A 254 26.34 6.19 -17.17
CA THR A 254 26.15 6.06 -18.63
C THR A 254 24.67 5.86 -18.93
N ALA A 255 24.06 6.88 -19.54
CA ALA A 255 22.65 6.86 -19.95
C ALA A 255 22.41 5.88 -21.11
N GLY A 256 21.14 5.57 -21.37
CA GLY A 256 20.72 4.67 -22.45
C GLY A 256 21.05 5.19 -23.85
N ASN A 257 21.23 6.50 -24.01
CA ASN A 257 21.71 7.12 -25.25
C ASN A 257 23.24 7.02 -25.44
N GLY A 258 23.97 6.36 -24.52
CA GLY A 258 25.42 6.23 -24.55
C GLY A 258 26.20 7.43 -24.00
N GLN A 259 25.54 8.53 -23.64
CA GLN A 259 26.20 9.68 -23.03
C GLN A 259 26.53 9.41 -21.56
N THR A 260 27.66 9.93 -21.10
CA THR A 260 28.09 9.80 -19.70
C THR A 260 27.89 11.11 -18.97
N TYR A 261 27.29 11.02 -17.79
CA TYR A 261 27.01 12.13 -16.91
C TYR A 261 27.72 11.93 -15.57
N GLU A 262 28.26 12.99 -15.01
CA GLU A 262 28.74 13.04 -13.64
C GLU A 262 27.67 13.69 -12.77
N VAL A 263 27.22 12.98 -11.74
CA VAL A 263 26.15 13.41 -10.83
C VAL A 263 26.60 13.24 -9.40
N ASP A 264 25.90 13.91 -8.47
CA ASP A 264 26.14 13.75 -7.05
C ASP A 264 25.83 12.33 -6.59
N ARG A 265 26.68 11.78 -5.72
CA ARG A 265 26.54 10.40 -5.24
C ARG A 265 25.31 10.20 -4.36
N TYR A 266 24.89 11.23 -3.64
CA TYR A 266 23.86 11.09 -2.62
C TYR A 266 22.55 11.74 -3.07
N CYS A 267 21.45 10.98 -2.95
CA CYS A 267 20.12 11.47 -3.23
C CYS A 267 19.72 12.59 -2.24
N PRO A 268 19.26 13.76 -2.72
CA PRO A 268 18.97 14.92 -1.86
C PRO A 268 17.85 14.69 -0.84
N HIS A 269 17.02 13.65 -1.01
CA HIS A 269 15.93 13.37 -0.07
C HIS A 269 16.41 12.85 1.30
N LYS A 270 17.23 11.79 1.32
CA LYS A 270 17.71 11.15 2.58
C LYS A 270 19.16 10.68 2.49
N HIS A 271 19.97 11.35 1.68
CA HIS A 271 21.39 11.05 1.48
C HIS A 271 21.64 9.56 1.13
N VAL A 272 20.78 9.01 0.27
CA VAL A 272 20.89 7.61 -0.17
C VAL A 272 21.97 7.51 -1.23
N ASP A 273 22.88 6.55 -1.10
CA ASP A 273 23.94 6.32 -2.08
C ASP A 273 23.38 5.80 -3.41
N LEU A 274 23.43 6.65 -4.44
CA LEU A 274 23.00 6.35 -5.80
C LEU A 274 23.98 5.42 -6.52
N ALA A 275 25.24 5.28 -6.04
CA ALA A 275 26.17 4.30 -6.60
C ALA A 275 25.66 2.85 -6.42
N THR A 276 25.02 2.58 -5.28
CA THR A 276 24.56 1.23 -4.90
C THR A 276 23.06 1.04 -5.05
N LYS A 277 22.28 2.13 -4.97
CA LYS A 277 20.80 2.08 -5.02
C LYS A 277 20.21 2.86 -6.21
N GLY A 278 21.06 3.38 -7.09
CA GLY A 278 20.63 4.02 -8.34
C GLY A 278 20.38 2.99 -9.43
N VAL A 279 19.37 3.24 -10.26
CA VAL A 279 19.09 2.49 -11.49
C VAL A 279 18.90 3.48 -12.62
N VAL A 280 19.57 3.23 -13.74
CA VAL A 280 19.46 4.08 -14.94
C VAL A 280 18.44 3.45 -15.88
N VAL A 281 17.45 4.22 -16.31
CA VAL A 281 16.48 3.79 -17.33
C VAL A 281 16.39 4.90 -18.38
N GLY A 282 16.88 4.62 -19.58
CA GLY A 282 17.02 5.64 -20.64
C GLY A 282 17.91 6.78 -20.18
N ASN A 283 17.38 8.01 -20.20
CA ASN A 283 18.08 9.23 -19.79
C ASN A 283 17.73 9.69 -18.37
N THR A 284 17.15 8.80 -17.56
CA THR A 284 16.71 9.12 -16.20
C THR A 284 17.39 8.21 -15.18
N LEU A 285 17.92 8.80 -14.10
CA LEU A 285 18.44 8.07 -12.96
C LEU A 285 17.37 7.98 -11.87
N PHE A 286 17.07 6.77 -11.43
CA PHE A 286 16.09 6.47 -10.39
C PHE A 286 16.77 6.09 -9.07
N CYS A 287 16.29 6.65 -7.97
CA CYS A 287 16.65 6.22 -6.63
C CYS A 287 15.68 5.13 -6.15
N ASN A 288 16.13 3.88 -6.03
CA ASN A 288 15.26 2.74 -5.68
C ASN A 288 14.59 2.84 -4.30
N LYS A 289 15.11 3.66 -3.37
CA LYS A 289 14.55 3.75 -2.01
C LYS A 289 13.23 4.51 -1.94
N HIS A 290 13.10 5.59 -2.72
CA HIS A 290 11.93 6.47 -2.67
C HIS A 290 11.35 6.77 -4.05
N ASN A 291 11.87 6.11 -5.09
CA ASN A 291 11.46 6.24 -6.47
C ASN A 291 11.53 7.70 -6.99
N TRP A 292 12.59 8.43 -6.60
CA TRP A 292 12.87 9.75 -7.16
C TRP A 292 13.56 9.59 -8.50
N ALA A 293 13.03 10.28 -9.51
CA ALA A 293 13.52 10.25 -10.88
C ALA A 293 14.24 11.58 -11.19
N PHE A 294 15.47 11.48 -11.68
CA PHE A 294 16.33 12.62 -12.01
C PHE A 294 16.64 12.58 -13.51
N ALA A 295 16.19 13.59 -14.26
CA ALA A 295 16.44 13.68 -15.69
C ALA A 295 17.88 14.13 -15.95
N LEU A 296 18.72 13.25 -16.49
CA LEU A 296 20.16 13.51 -16.66
C LEU A 296 20.40 14.66 -17.65
N ASP A 297 19.58 14.75 -18.70
CA ASP A 297 19.67 15.81 -19.72
C ASP A 297 19.33 17.20 -19.15
N ASN A 298 18.52 17.27 -18.10
CA ASN A 298 18.11 18.53 -17.46
C ASN A 298 18.84 18.74 -16.12
N LYS A 299 20.17 18.63 -16.17
CA LYS A 299 21.06 18.80 -15.00
C LYS A 299 20.72 17.92 -13.80
N GLY A 300 20.01 16.81 -14.00
CA GLY A 300 19.58 15.92 -12.92
C GLY A 300 18.39 16.44 -12.11
N TYR A 301 17.54 17.29 -12.69
CA TYR A 301 16.36 17.83 -12.01
C TYR A 301 15.27 16.78 -11.80
N CYS A 302 14.62 16.81 -10.62
CA CYS A 302 13.48 15.96 -10.28
C CYS A 302 12.17 16.74 -10.39
N SER A 303 11.31 16.37 -11.35
CA SER A 303 10.05 17.08 -11.64
C SER A 303 9.07 17.13 -10.45
N LYS A 304 9.13 16.16 -9.53
CA LYS A 304 8.18 16.07 -8.40
C LYS A 304 8.56 16.88 -7.17
N HIS A 305 9.86 17.12 -6.96
CA HIS A 305 10.38 17.55 -5.67
C HIS A 305 11.36 18.72 -5.76
N SER A 306 11.46 19.36 -6.92
CA SER A 306 12.29 20.56 -7.16
C SER A 306 13.73 20.46 -6.65
N ALA A 307 14.28 19.25 -6.63
CA ALA A 307 15.64 18.96 -6.20
C ALA A 307 16.47 18.51 -7.40
N THR A 308 17.78 18.69 -7.33
CA THR A 308 18.73 18.31 -8.38
C THR A 308 19.87 17.46 -7.81
N ILE A 309 20.45 16.62 -8.66
CA ILE A 309 21.70 15.87 -8.39
C ILE A 309 22.90 16.44 -9.18
N ASN A 310 22.77 17.68 -9.69
CA ASN A 310 23.82 18.42 -10.39
C ASN A 310 24.49 17.60 -11.51
N ALA A 311 23.68 17.06 -12.43
CA ALA A 311 24.19 16.30 -13.56
C ALA A 311 24.98 17.20 -14.53
N CYS A 312 26.21 16.81 -14.82
CA CYS A 312 27.07 17.44 -15.81
C CYS A 312 27.45 16.39 -16.85
N LYS A 313 27.20 16.69 -18.13
CA LYS A 313 27.66 15.83 -19.23
C LYS A 313 29.20 15.84 -19.25
N VAL A 314 29.81 14.67 -19.36
CA VAL A 314 31.25 14.51 -19.52
C VAL A 314 31.51 13.92 -20.89
N ASP A 315 32.14 14.71 -21.76
CA ASP A 315 32.62 14.24 -23.06
C ASP A 315 33.97 13.52 -22.85
N TRP A 316 34.13 12.37 -23.49
CA TRP A 316 35.32 11.52 -23.43
C TRP A 316 36.06 11.54 -24.76
#